data_AF-A0A929EEI5-F1
#
_entry.id   AF-A0A929EEI5-F1
#
_cell.length_a   1.000
_cell.length_b   1.000
_cell.length_c   1.000
_cell.angle_alpha   90.00
_cell.angle_beta   90.00
_cell.angle_gamma   90.00
#
_symmetry.space_group_name_H-M   'P 1'
#
loop_
_entity.id
_entity.type
_entity.pdbx_description
1 polymer ?
#
loop_
_entity_poly.entity_id
_entity_poly.type
_entity_poly.pdbx_seq_one_letter_code
_entity_poly.pdbx_strand_id
1 'polypeptide(L)'
;PYLYVKECFEGMLYGYEHASERVNFFNLACEGATSVRRIAEEVVAGMGFKPEEVELKFTGGARGWTGDVPQVRLDIEKLKGLGWEAGYDSDGAVRKAVADLVRQMKAE
;
A
#
# COMPACT_ATOMS: atom_id res chain seq x y z
N PRO A 1 3.30 -1.01 -4.82
CA PRO A 1 3.38 -0.42 -3.47
C PRO A 1 1.96 -0.08 -3.01
N TYR A 2 1.70 -0.16 -1.72
CA TYR A 2 0.45 0.29 -1.10
C TYR A 2 0.79 1.36 -0.08
N LEU A 3 0.22 2.55 -0.23
CA LEU A 3 0.37 3.63 0.73
C LEU A 3 -0.91 3.73 1.57
N TYR A 4 -0.77 3.83 2.89
CA TYR A 4 -1.94 3.95 3.74
C TYR A 4 -2.64 5.30 3.49
N VAL A 5 -3.97 5.31 3.47
CA VAL A 5 -4.75 6.48 3.02
C VAL A 5 -4.42 7.77 3.78
N LYS A 6 -4.16 7.67 5.08
CA LYS A 6 -3.77 8.81 5.91
C LYS A 6 -2.42 9.38 5.48
N GLU A 7 -1.44 8.52 5.21
CA GLU A 7 -0.11 8.93 4.76
C GLU A 7 -0.15 9.49 3.33
N CYS A 8 -1.04 8.96 2.48
CA CYS A 8 -1.28 9.53 1.16
C CYS A 8 -1.73 11.00 1.27
N PHE A 9 -2.71 11.28 2.14
CA PHE A 9 -3.16 12.65 2.36
C PHE A 9 -2.06 13.53 2.97
N GLU A 10 -1.35 13.04 3.99
CA GLU A 10 -0.25 13.76 4.63
C GLU A 10 0.88 14.08 3.65
N GLY A 11 1.24 13.15 2.77
CA GLY A 11 2.26 13.36 1.75
C GLY A 11 1.84 14.34 0.65
N MET A 12 0.55 14.32 0.26
CA MET A 12 0.01 15.32 -0.67
C MET A 12 0.08 16.74 -0.06
N LEU A 13 -0.35 16.90 1.19
CA LEU A 13 -0.27 18.18 1.88
C LEU A 13 1.18 18.63 2.07
N TYR A 14 2.06 17.73 2.50
CA TYR A 14 3.47 18.06 2.68
C TYR A 14 4.10 18.56 1.38
N GLY A 15 3.90 17.83 0.28
CA GLY A 15 4.41 18.23 -1.03
C GLY A 15 3.84 19.58 -1.49
N TYR A 16 2.57 19.85 -1.21
CA TYR A 16 1.96 21.16 -1.48
C TYR A 16 2.59 22.29 -0.67
N GLU A 17 2.90 22.06 0.61
CA GLU A 17 3.42 23.08 1.53
C GLU A 17 4.92 23.36 1.37
N HIS A 18 5.71 22.36 0.95
CA HIS A 18 7.18 22.43 0.98
C HIS A 18 7.82 22.55 -0.41
N ALA A 19 7.08 22.26 -1.49
CA ALA A 19 7.61 22.38 -2.83
C ALA A 19 7.53 23.82 -3.34
N SER A 20 8.58 24.27 -4.06
CA SER A 20 8.76 25.69 -4.42
C SER A 20 8.95 25.95 -5.91
N GLU A 21 9.03 24.91 -6.75
CA GLU A 21 9.19 25.07 -8.19
C GLU A 21 7.92 25.61 -8.85
N ARG A 22 8.04 26.18 -10.05
CA ARG A 22 6.88 26.61 -10.85
C ARG A 22 5.94 25.46 -11.18
N VAL A 23 6.49 24.26 -11.38
CA VAL A 23 5.74 23.01 -11.58
C VAL A 23 6.36 21.94 -10.70
N ASN A 24 5.54 21.36 -9.83
CA ASN A 24 5.94 20.32 -8.91
C ASN A 24 5.25 19.01 -9.29
N PHE A 25 6.02 17.95 -9.48
CA PHE A 25 5.52 16.60 -9.76
C PHE A 25 6.35 15.61 -8.97
N PHE A 26 5.69 14.71 -8.27
CA PHE A 26 6.34 13.74 -7.38
C PHE A 26 5.63 12.40 -7.52
N ASN A 27 6.38 11.31 -7.37
CA ASN A 27 5.76 10.05 -6.99
C ASN A 27 5.49 10.09 -5.49
N LEU A 28 4.30 9.65 -5.11
CA LEU A 28 3.89 9.51 -3.72
C LEU A 28 3.65 8.03 -3.46
N ALA A 29 4.55 7.40 -2.71
CA ALA A 29 4.49 6.00 -2.36
C ALA A 29 5.23 5.74 -1.05
N CYS A 30 5.28 4.48 -0.65
CA CYS A 30 6.06 3.98 0.47
C CYS A 30 7.23 3.13 -0.03
N GLU A 31 8.11 2.75 0.89
CA GLU A 31 9.11 1.73 0.64
C GLU A 31 8.50 0.34 0.36
N GLY A 32 9.20 -0.42 -0.48
CA GLY A 32 8.83 -1.80 -0.80
C GLY A 32 7.58 -1.94 -1.70
N ALA A 33 7.15 -3.19 -1.88
CA ALA A 33 5.95 -3.53 -2.63
C ALA A 33 5.37 -4.86 -2.13
N THR A 34 4.05 -4.88 -1.92
CA THR A 34 3.33 -6.06 -1.47
C THR A 34 2.82 -6.89 -2.65
N SER A 35 3.03 -8.20 -2.60
CA SER A 35 2.48 -9.13 -3.61
C SER A 35 1.01 -9.45 -3.34
N VAL A 36 0.26 -9.86 -4.36
CA VAL A 36 -1.16 -10.27 -4.22
C VAL A 36 -1.32 -11.41 -3.20
N ARG A 37 -0.41 -12.39 -3.21
CA ARG A 37 -0.39 -13.47 -2.20
C ARG A 37 -0.22 -12.90 -0.79
N ARG A 38 0.70 -11.94 -0.61
CA ARG A 38 0.94 -11.31 0.70
C ARG A 38 -0.28 -10.55 1.20
N ILE A 39 -1.01 -9.86 0.32
CA ILE A 39 -2.29 -9.23 0.68
C ILE A 39 -3.28 -10.27 1.20
N ALA A 40 -3.44 -11.40 0.49
CA ALA A 40 -4.35 -12.46 0.92
C ALA A 40 -3.95 -13.03 2.29
N GLU A 41 -2.65 -13.23 2.55
CA GLU A 41 -2.13 -13.69 3.84
C GLU A 41 -2.44 -12.69 4.98
N GLU A 42 -2.23 -11.39 4.76
CA GLU A 42 -2.54 -10.36 5.75
C GLU A 42 -4.05 -10.30 6.05
N VAL A 43 -4.91 -10.52 5.03
CA VAL A 43 -6.38 -10.62 5.21
C VAL A 43 -6.74 -11.85 6.05
N VAL A 44 -6.20 -13.03 5.73
CA VAL A 44 -6.44 -14.28 6.48
C VAL A 44 -6.06 -14.09 7.95
N ALA A 45 -4.87 -13.56 8.20
CA ALA A 45 -4.39 -13.28 9.55
C ALA A 45 -5.26 -12.24 10.27
N GLY A 46 -5.65 -11.15 9.59
CA GLY A 46 -6.51 -10.10 10.15
C GLY A 46 -7.90 -10.61 10.55
N MET A 47 -8.43 -11.59 9.83
CA MET A 47 -9.69 -12.26 10.14
C MET A 47 -9.58 -13.24 11.31
N GLY A 48 -8.37 -13.52 11.80
CA GLY A 48 -8.12 -14.42 12.92
C GLY A 48 -7.98 -15.89 12.56
N PHE A 49 -7.87 -16.21 11.26
CA PHE A 49 -7.61 -17.58 10.80
C PHE A 49 -6.10 -17.85 10.75
N LYS A 50 -5.73 -19.10 10.98
CA LYS A 50 -4.37 -19.58 10.72
C LYS A 50 -4.20 -19.90 9.23
N PRO A 51 -2.98 -19.79 8.68
CA PRO A 51 -2.72 -20.08 7.26
C PRO A 51 -3.17 -21.49 6.83
N GLU A 52 -3.04 -22.49 7.70
CA GLU A 52 -3.47 -23.86 7.43
C GLU A 52 -5.00 -24.05 7.37
N GLU A 53 -5.78 -23.09 7.87
CA GLU A 53 -7.25 -23.14 7.88
C GLU A 53 -7.86 -22.57 6.59
N VAL A 54 -7.06 -21.92 5.73
CA VAL A 54 -7.54 -21.22 4.54
C VAL A 54 -6.75 -21.63 3.30
N GLU A 55 -7.45 -22.19 2.31
CA GLU A 55 -6.87 -22.53 1.02
C GLU A 55 -6.89 -21.32 0.07
N LEU A 56 -5.71 -20.82 -0.32
CA LEU A 56 -5.58 -19.76 -1.33
C LEU A 56 -5.51 -20.35 -2.75
N LYS A 57 -6.54 -20.12 -3.56
CA LYS A 57 -6.59 -20.53 -4.98
C LYS A 57 -6.31 -19.34 -5.90
N PHE A 58 -5.32 -19.50 -6.78
CA PHE A 58 -4.98 -18.53 -7.81
C PHE A 58 -5.31 -19.14 -9.18
N THR A 59 -5.84 -18.34 -10.09
CA THR A 59 -6.08 -18.75 -11.48
C THR A 59 -4.77 -19.09 -12.23
N GLY A 60 -3.63 -18.64 -11.72
CA GLY A 60 -2.32 -18.78 -12.34
C GLY A 60 -2.01 -17.65 -13.31
N GLY A 61 -0.78 -17.63 -13.83
CA GLY A 61 -0.28 -16.57 -14.72
C GLY A 61 0.38 -15.41 -13.99
N ALA A 62 0.90 -14.46 -14.77
CA ALA A 62 1.65 -13.31 -14.26
C ALA A 62 0.80 -12.05 -14.01
N ARG A 63 -0.50 -12.08 -14.37
CA ARG A 63 -1.41 -10.92 -14.41
C ARG A 63 -2.84 -11.36 -14.12
N GLY A 64 -3.64 -10.48 -13.55
CA GLY A 64 -5.06 -10.72 -13.30
C GLY A 64 -5.93 -10.59 -14.56
N TRP A 65 -5.58 -9.65 -15.46
CA TRP A 65 -6.32 -9.37 -16.69
C TRP A 65 -5.43 -8.68 -17.74
N THR A 66 -5.94 -8.56 -18.98
CA THR A 66 -5.25 -7.85 -20.07
C THR A 66 -5.04 -6.38 -19.70
N GLY A 67 -3.79 -5.92 -19.71
CA GLY A 67 -3.42 -4.56 -19.33
C GLY A 67 -2.98 -4.40 -17.88
N ASP A 68 -3.11 -5.43 -17.05
CA ASP A 68 -2.58 -5.43 -15.67
C ASP A 68 -1.05 -5.35 -15.68
N VAL A 69 -0.51 -4.60 -14.72
CA VAL A 69 0.92 -4.38 -14.53
C VAL A 69 1.39 -5.30 -13.39
N PRO A 70 2.17 -6.37 -13.67
CA PRO A 70 2.53 -7.38 -12.68
C PRO A 70 3.23 -6.82 -11.43
N GLN A 71 4.01 -5.75 -11.61
CA GLN A 71 4.74 -5.12 -10.54
C GLN A 71 4.84 -3.62 -10.79
N VAL A 72 4.41 -2.85 -9.79
CA VAL A 72 4.60 -1.40 -9.76
C VAL A 72 5.63 -1.08 -8.69
N ARG A 73 6.59 -0.23 -9.02
CA ARG A 73 7.52 0.42 -8.09
C ARG A 73 7.64 1.87 -8.54
N LEU A 74 7.69 2.78 -7.58
CA LEU A 74 7.77 4.21 -7.83
C LEU A 74 9.04 4.74 -7.17
N ASP A 75 9.79 5.54 -7.89
CA ASP A 75 10.95 6.25 -7.35
C ASP A 75 10.46 7.44 -6.52
N ILE A 76 10.69 7.38 -5.21
CA ILE A 76 10.22 8.38 -4.23
C ILE A 76 11.30 9.36 -3.79
N GLU A 77 12.50 9.31 -4.38
CA GLU A 77 13.65 10.11 -3.95
C GLU A 77 13.36 11.62 -4.03
N LYS A 78 12.55 12.06 -5.00
CA LYS A 78 12.21 13.47 -5.15
C LYS A 78 11.37 14.00 -3.98
N LEU A 79 10.44 13.21 -3.46
CA LEU A 79 9.61 13.62 -2.31
C LEU A 79 10.36 13.43 -0.99
N LYS A 80 11.18 12.37 -0.88
CA LYS A 80 12.12 12.20 0.23
C LYS A 80 13.10 13.36 0.36
N GLY A 81 13.60 13.87 -0.77
CA GLY A 81 14.47 15.04 -0.81
C GLY A 81 13.82 16.33 -0.27
N LEU A 82 12.49 16.40 -0.23
CA LEU A 82 11.76 17.49 0.45
C LEU A 82 11.63 17.28 1.97
N GLY A 83 11.90 16.07 2.46
CA GLY A 83 11.81 15.72 3.87
C GLY A 83 10.59 14.86 4.25
N TRP A 84 9.81 14.37 3.28
CA TRP A 84 8.67 13.49 3.54
C TRP A 84 8.94 12.04 3.17
N GLU A 85 8.57 11.15 4.08
CA GLU A 85 8.59 9.70 3.88
C GLU A 85 7.37 9.08 4.58
N ALA A 86 6.81 8.03 3.99
CA ALA A 86 5.76 7.23 4.64
C ALA A 86 6.33 6.53 5.89
N GLY A 87 5.55 6.50 6.96
CA GLY A 87 5.91 5.77 8.18
C GLY A 87 5.73 4.26 8.06
N TYR A 88 4.82 3.78 7.21
CA TYR A 88 4.70 2.36 6.88
C TYR A 88 5.41 2.01 5.57
N ASP A 89 5.98 0.80 5.52
CA ASP A 89 6.29 0.15 4.25
C ASP A 89 5.00 -0.43 3.62
N SER A 90 5.11 -0.94 2.39
CA SER A 90 3.94 -1.44 1.66
C SER A 90 3.19 -2.54 2.42
N ASP A 91 3.89 -3.45 3.09
CA ASP A 91 3.27 -4.55 3.84
C ASP A 91 2.60 -4.03 5.12
N GLY A 92 3.24 -3.10 5.83
CA GLY A 92 2.69 -2.42 6.99
C GLY A 92 1.42 -1.63 6.66
N ALA A 93 1.40 -0.94 5.51
CA ALA A 93 0.23 -0.21 5.04
C ALA A 93 -0.96 -1.15 4.74
N VAL A 94 -0.69 -2.29 4.08
CA VAL A 94 -1.72 -3.32 3.83
C VAL A 94 -2.23 -3.89 5.16
N ARG A 95 -1.35 -4.27 6.09
CA ARG A 95 -1.74 -4.77 7.41
C ARG A 95 -2.62 -3.78 8.17
N LYS A 96 -2.25 -2.49 8.14
CA LYS A 96 -3.02 -1.43 8.80
C LYS A 96 -4.40 -1.30 8.19
N ALA A 97 -4.51 -1.31 6.86
CA ALA A 97 -5.78 -1.24 6.16
C ALA A 97 -6.69 -2.44 6.47
N VAL A 98 -6.13 -3.66 6.47
CA VAL A 98 -6.87 -4.87 6.87
C VAL A 98 -7.39 -4.76 8.30
N ALA A 99 -6.55 -4.35 9.26
CA ALA A 99 -6.94 -4.20 10.66
C ALA A 99 -8.08 -3.18 10.85
N ASP A 100 -8.09 -2.10 10.07
CA ASP A 100 -9.15 -1.10 10.10
C ASP A 100 -10.47 -1.65 9.54
N LEU A 101 -10.41 -2.35 8.41
CA LEU A 101 -11.60 -2.96 7.80
C LEU A 101 -12.21 -4.03 8.71
N VAL A 102 -11.39 -4.91 9.31
CA VAL A 102 -11.87 -5.92 10.26
C VAL A 102 -12.51 -5.27 11.48
N ARG A 103 -11.93 -4.16 11.98
CA ARG A 103 -12.52 -3.41 13.10
C ARG A 103 -13.87 -2.82 12.71
N GLN A 104 -13.97 -2.22 11.53
CA GLN A 104 -15.23 -1.66 11.02
C GLN A 104 -16.31 -2.75 10.93
N MET A 105 -15.99 -3.91 10.34
CA MET A 105 -16.94 -5.02 10.21
C MET A 105 -17.45 -5.56 11.56
N LYS A 106 -16.66 -5.46 12.64
CA LYS A 106 -17.07 -5.90 13.98
C LYS A 106 -17.88 -4.86 14.75
N ALA A 107 -17.87 -3.61 14.30
CA ALA A 107 -18.61 -2.51 14.91
C ALA A 107 -20.03 -2.36 14.33
N GLU A 108 -20.29 -3.01 13.19
CA GLU A 108 -21.62 -3.18 12.57
C GLU A 108 -22.33 -4.42 13.14
#